data_AF-A0A2N6DXA3-F1
#
_entry.id   AF-A0A2N6DXA3-F1
#
_cell.length_a   1.000
_cell.length_b   1.000
_cell.length_c   1.000
_cell.angle_alpha   90.00
_cell.angle_beta   90.00
_cell.angle_gamma   90.00
#
_symmetry.space_group_name_H-M   'P 1'
#
loop_
_entity.id
_entity.type
_entity.pdbx_description
1 polymer ?
#
loop_
_entity_poly.entity_id
_entity_poly.type
_entity_poly.pdbx_seq_one_letter_code
_entity_poly.pdbx_strand_id
1 'polypeptide(L)'
;MITRIVIVALIAGLGYLNYTNPSEAEHKQAILAELEQGGWLVPEQMQEALWRKVDYSNFMVCSFVKATNIDSNVISTGYLEKVKVVNQEWVESATKDLQKRMAY
;
A
#
# COMPACT_ATOMS: atom_id res chain seq x y z
N MET A 1 10.24 11.17 38.74
CA MET A 1 8.85 11.20 38.24
C MET A 1 8.77 11.56 36.75
N ILE A 2 9.41 12.65 36.32
CA ILE A 2 9.39 13.12 34.92
C ILE A 2 9.79 12.03 33.91
N THR A 3 10.87 11.28 34.15
CA THR A 3 11.31 10.19 33.25
C THR A 3 10.25 9.10 33.06
N ARG A 4 9.49 8.78 34.11
CA ARG A 4 8.41 7.77 34.03
C ARG A 4 7.24 8.29 33.21
N ILE A 5 6.89 9.57 33.34
CA ILE A 5 5.83 10.21 32.56
C ILE A 5 6.22 10.27 31.08
N VAL A 6 7.48 10.62 30.77
CA VAL A 6 8.00 10.66 29.39
C VAL A 6 7.95 9.28 28.74
N ILE A 7 8.33 8.22 29.45
CA ILE A 7 8.26 6.84 28.94
C ILE A 7 6.81 6.42 28.66
N VAL A 8 5.88 6.72 29.57
CA VAL A 8 4.46 6.41 29.37
C VAL A 8 3.89 7.16 28.17
N ALA A 9 4.24 8.44 28.00
CA ALA A 9 3.82 9.24 26.85
C ALA A 9 4.38 8.69 25.52
N LEU A 10 5.63 8.23 25.50
CA LEU A 10 6.24 7.60 24.32
C LEU A 10 5.57 6.27 23.96
N ILE A 11 5.27 5.42 24.94
CA ILE A 11 4.58 4.15 24.70
C ILE A 11 3.17 4.39 24.17
N ALA A 12 2.43 5.32 24.78
CA ALA A 12 1.09 5.70 24.32
C ALA A 12 1.13 6.28 22.90
N GLY A 13 2.09 7.16 22.61
CA GLY A 13 2.28 7.76 21.29
C GLY A 13 2.64 6.73 20.21
N LEU A 14 3.58 5.83 20.48
CA LEU A 14 3.95 4.76 19.56
C LEU A 14 2.82 3.74 19.36
N GLY A 15 2.09 3.42 20.43
CA GLY A 15 0.92 2.55 20.36
C GLY A 15 -0.18 3.15 19.48
N TYR A 16 -0.47 4.45 19.64
CA TYR A 16 -1.42 5.16 18.80
C TYR A 16 -0.97 5.21 17.33
N LEU A 17 0.29 5.56 17.08
CA LEU A 17 0.83 5.63 15.71
C LEU A 17 0.80 4.27 15.00
N ASN A 18 1.11 3.19 15.70
CA ASN A 18 1.02 1.83 15.16
C ASN A 18 -0.45 1.42 14.90
N TYR A 19 -1.37 1.82 15.77
CA TYR A 19 -2.81 1.56 15.58
C TYR A 19 -3.36 2.27 14.34
N THR A 20 -2.93 3.51 14.09
CA THR A 20 -3.31 4.30 12.91
C THR A 20 -2.53 3.95 11.64
N ASN A 21 -1.67 2.93 11.68
CA ASN A 21 -0.85 2.57 10.52
C ASN A 21 -1.72 1.79 9.51
N PRO A 22 -1.89 2.29 8.27
CA PRO A 22 -2.83 1.68 7.36
C PRO A 22 -2.43 0.24 6.98
N SER A 23 -3.42 -0.62 7.01
CA SER A 23 -3.35 -2.06 6.76
C SER A 23 -3.17 -2.39 5.28
N GLU A 24 -2.73 -3.62 4.99
CA GLU A 24 -2.61 -4.13 3.62
C GLU A 24 -3.90 -3.95 2.81
N ALA A 25 -5.06 -4.14 3.44
CA ALA A 25 -6.36 -3.98 2.79
C ALA A 25 -6.61 -2.53 2.34
N GLU A 26 -6.27 -1.55 3.17
CA GLU A 26 -6.40 -0.12 2.83
C GLU A 26 -5.46 0.28 1.70
N HIS A 27 -4.24 -0.29 1.69
CA HIS A 27 -3.33 -0.10 0.55
C HIS A 27 -3.87 -0.70 -0.75
N LYS A 28 -4.45 -1.89 -0.70
CA LYS A 28 -5.06 -2.54 -1.87
C LYS A 28 -6.25 -1.73 -2.40
N GLN A 29 -7.11 -1.23 -1.51
CA GLN A 29 -8.23 -0.37 -1.90
C GLN A 29 -7.77 0.93 -2.56
N ALA A 30 -6.76 1.59 -2.01
CA ALA A 30 -6.22 2.82 -2.60
C ALA A 30 -5.61 2.57 -4.00
N ILE A 31 -4.91 1.45 -4.19
CA ILE A 31 -4.35 1.06 -5.49
C ILE A 31 -5.47 0.74 -6.49
N LEU A 32 -6.51 0.02 -6.07
CA LEU A 32 -7.68 -0.26 -6.92
C LEU A 32 -8.40 1.02 -7.32
N ALA A 33 -8.60 1.95 -6.37
CA ALA A 33 -9.22 3.24 -6.66
C ALA A 33 -8.43 4.06 -7.68
N GLU A 34 -7.09 4.06 -7.64
CA GLU A 34 -6.28 4.70 -8.68
C GLU A 34 -6.39 3.99 -10.04
N LEU A 35 -6.41 2.66 -10.06
CA LEU A 35 -6.60 1.89 -11.30
C LEU A 35 -7.98 2.14 -11.93
N GLU A 36 -9.03 2.25 -11.11
CA GLU A 36 -10.39 2.59 -11.53
C GLU A 36 -10.49 4.04 -12.02
N GLN A 37 -9.80 4.99 -11.38
CA GLN A 37 -9.67 6.37 -11.85
C GLN A 37 -8.94 6.43 -13.21
N GLY A 38 -8.02 5.51 -13.47
CA GLY A 38 -7.40 5.28 -14.78
C GLY A 38 -8.34 4.67 -15.83
N GLY A 39 -9.60 4.40 -15.48
CA GLY A 39 -10.62 3.84 -16.37
C GLY A 39 -10.65 2.31 -16.44
N TRP A 40 -10.03 1.61 -15.48
CA TRP A 40 -9.92 0.15 -15.51
C TRP A 40 -10.59 -0.51 -14.30
N LEU A 41 -11.71 -1.19 -14.53
CA LEU A 41 -12.32 -2.09 -13.54
C LEU A 41 -11.52 -3.39 -13.51
N VAL A 42 -10.73 -3.60 -12.46
CA VAL A 42 -9.94 -4.83 -12.30
C VAL A 42 -10.86 -5.96 -11.81
N PRO A 43 -11.17 -6.99 -12.63
CA PRO A 43 -12.00 -8.11 -12.18
C PRO A 43 -11.30 -8.87 -11.05
N GLU A 44 -12.05 -9.41 -10.09
CA GLU A 44 -11.50 -10.12 -8.92
C GLU A 44 -10.46 -11.19 -9.29
N GLN A 45 -10.69 -11.91 -10.40
CA GLN A 45 -9.77 -12.94 -10.92
C GLN A 45 -8.38 -12.39 -11.29
N MET A 46 -8.31 -11.13 -11.74
CA MET A 46 -7.06 -10.44 -12.05
C MET A 46 -6.45 -9.73 -10.84
N GLN A 47 -7.26 -9.41 -9.84
CA GLN A 47 -6.78 -8.85 -8.58
C GLN A 47 -5.86 -9.84 -7.85
N GLU A 48 -6.21 -11.12 -7.80
CA GLU A 48 -5.33 -12.13 -7.19
C GLU A 48 -3.96 -12.22 -7.88
N ALA A 49 -3.92 -12.16 -9.21
CA ALA A 49 -2.69 -12.18 -9.97
C ALA A 49 -1.87 -10.89 -9.78
N LEU A 50 -2.52 -9.75 -9.58
CA LEU A 50 -1.90 -8.49 -9.24
C LEU A 50 -1.27 -8.58 -7.85
N TRP A 51 -2.04 -8.98 -6.84
CA TRP A 51 -1.60 -9.07 -5.44
C TRP A 51 -0.47 -10.07 -5.20
N ARG A 52 -0.35 -11.12 -6.04
CA ARG A 52 0.80 -12.03 -6.00
C ARG A 52 2.13 -11.38 -6.41
N LYS A 53 2.10 -10.22 -7.06
CA LYS A 53 3.30 -9.46 -7.47
C LYS A 53 3.57 -8.25 -6.58
N VAL A 54 2.91 -8.18 -5.41
CA VAL A 54 3.05 -7.04 -4.51
C VAL A 54 3.25 -7.52 -3.10
N ASP A 55 4.26 -6.97 -2.43
CA ASP A 55 4.58 -7.28 -1.04
C ASP A 55 4.24 -6.11 -0.14
N TYR A 56 3.52 -6.42 0.94
CA TYR A 56 3.24 -5.48 2.01
C TYR A 56 4.35 -5.53 3.06
N SER A 57 4.82 -4.35 3.45
CA SER A 57 5.84 -4.17 4.48
C SER A 57 5.36 -3.12 5.47
N ASN A 58 5.15 -3.54 6.72
CA ASN A 58 4.89 -2.61 7.83
C ASN A 58 6.22 -2.30 8.54
N PHE A 59 6.52 -1.02 8.70
CA PHE A 59 7.65 -0.54 9.49
C PHE A 59 7.17 0.45 10.56
N MET A 60 6.89 -0.06 11.76
CA MET A 60 6.43 0.69 12.93
C MET A 60 5.18 1.55 12.64
N VAL A 61 5.39 2.81 12.26
CA VAL A 61 4.36 3.84 12.09
C VAL A 61 4.08 4.14 10.63
N CYS A 62 4.81 3.50 9.72
CA CYS A 62 4.64 3.63 8.29
C CYS A 62 4.40 2.23 7.69
N SER A 63 3.61 2.18 6.62
CA SER A 63 3.39 0.97 5.85
C SER A 63 3.67 1.22 4.38
N PHE A 64 4.13 0.20 3.68
CA PHE A 64 4.59 0.31 2.31
C PHE A 64 4.14 -0.90 1.53
N VAL A 65 3.71 -0.69 0.30
CA VAL A 65 3.45 -1.76 -0.66
C VAL A 65 4.45 -1.62 -1.79
N LYS A 66 5.18 -2.69 -2.07
CA LYS A 66 6.29 -2.73 -3.03
C LYS A 66 6.00 -3.77 -4.11
N ALA A 67 6.41 -3.49 -5.34
CA ALA A 67 6.38 -4.51 -6.39
C ALA A 67 7.41 -5.62 -6.06
N THR A 68 7.01 -6.88 -6.20
CA THR A 68 7.88 -8.06 -6.04
C THR A 68 8.86 -8.22 -7.23
N ASN A 69 8.80 -7.34 -8.23
CA ASN A 69 9.76 -7.32 -9.34
C ASN A 69 11.14 -6.83 -8.88
N ILE A 70 12.18 -7.20 -9.65
CA ILE A 70 13.62 -7.00 -9.37
C ILE A 70 13.99 -5.57 -8.93
N ASP A 71 13.25 -4.54 -9.35
CA ASP A 71 13.51 -3.13 -8.99
C ASP A 71 12.89 -2.68 -7.64
N SER A 72 12.13 -3.53 -6.93
CA SER A 72 11.56 -3.25 -5.59
C SER A 72 10.87 -1.88 -5.47
N ASN A 73 10.24 -1.42 -6.55
CA ASN A 73 9.64 -0.10 -6.63
C ASN A 73 8.49 0.02 -5.63
N VAL A 74 8.52 1.08 -4.81
CA VAL A 74 7.47 1.38 -3.84
C VAL A 74 6.25 1.89 -4.59
N ILE A 75 5.15 1.14 -4.52
CA ILE A 75 3.89 1.47 -5.20
C ILE A 75 3.07 2.42 -4.35
N SER A 76 2.90 2.11 -3.07
CA SER A 76 2.18 2.99 -2.15
C SER A 76 2.83 3.06 -0.78
N THR A 77 2.67 4.21 -0.14
CA THR A 77 3.18 4.56 1.18
C THR A 77 2.01 4.94 2.07
N GLY A 78 2.02 4.46 3.30
CA GLY A 78 0.95 4.61 4.28
C GLY A 78 1.49 5.27 5.54
N TYR A 79 0.80 6.29 6.04
CA TYR A 79 1.14 6.99 7.27
C TYR A 79 -0.11 7.63 7.88
N LEU A 80 -0.38 7.39 9.17
CA LEU A 80 -1.51 7.98 9.90
C LEU A 80 -2.86 7.88 9.14
N GLU A 81 -3.28 6.65 8.82
CA GLU A 81 -4.51 6.32 8.05
C GLU A 81 -4.55 6.86 6.61
N LYS A 82 -3.50 7.53 6.15
CA LYS A 82 -3.41 8.03 4.78
C LYS A 82 -2.56 7.10 3.95
N VAL A 83 -3.16 6.53 2.91
CA VAL A 83 -2.44 5.84 1.86
C VAL A 83 -2.24 6.78 0.69
N LYS A 84 -1.01 6.88 0.21
CA LYS A 84 -0.66 7.59 -1.01
C LYS A 84 0.02 6.62 -1.96
N VAL A 85 -0.50 6.52 -3.18
CA VAL A 85 0.19 5.82 -4.26
C VAL A 85 1.25 6.77 -4.82
N VAL A 86 2.48 6.30 -4.90
CA VAL A 86 3.65 7.14 -5.23
C VAL A 86 4.18 6.82 -6.62
N ASN A 87 3.91 5.63 -7.14
CA ASN A 87 4.45 5.18 -8.42
C ASN A 87 3.37 5.06 -9.50
N GLN A 88 3.15 6.15 -10.23
CA GLN A 88 2.23 6.20 -11.37
C GLN A 88 2.73 5.35 -12.57
N GLU A 89 4.04 5.22 -12.76
CA GLU A 89 4.61 4.38 -13.84
C GLU A 89 4.24 2.90 -13.66
N TRP A 90 4.23 2.41 -12.41
CA TRP A 90 3.79 1.07 -12.10
C TRP A 90 2.29 0.88 -12.37
N VAL A 91 1.46 1.87 -12.04
CA VAL A 91 0.01 1.84 -12.32
C VAL A 91 -0.25 1.75 -13.83
N GLU A 92 0.48 2.53 -14.64
CA GLU A 92 0.38 2.46 -16.10
C GLU A 92 0.87 1.12 -16.65
N SER A 93 1.99 0.59 -16.14
CA SER A 93 2.52 -0.70 -16.56
C SER A 93 1.61 -1.86 -16.18
N ALA A 94 1.04 -1.84 -14.97
CA ALA A 94 0.08 -2.84 -14.50
C ALA A 94 -1.19 -2.81 -15.36
N THR A 95 -1.69 -1.62 -15.71
CA THR A 95 -2.83 -1.45 -16.61
C THR A 95 -2.54 -2.04 -18.00
N LYS A 96 -1.36 -1.79 -18.57
CA LYS A 96 -0.95 -2.36 -19.87
C LYS A 96 -0.82 -3.89 -19.84
N ASP A 97 -0.27 -4.45 -18.76
CA ASP A 97 -0.15 -5.89 -18.58
C ASP A 97 -1.52 -6.57 -18.45
N LEU A 98 -2.44 -5.95 -17.71
CA LEU A 98 -3.81 -6.43 -17.56
C LEU A 98 -4.59 -6.35 -18.90
N GLN A 99 -4.41 -5.26 -19.67
CA GLN A 99 -4.98 -5.12 -21.01
C GLN A 99 -4.54 -6.25 -21.95
N LYS A 100 -3.23 -6.55 -21.99
CA LYS A 100 -2.70 -7.64 -22.83
C LYS A 100 -3.27 -9.01 -22.46
N ARG A 101 -3.60 -9.23 -21.18
CA ARG A 101 -4.16 -10.50 -20.69
C ARG A 101 -5.65 -10.66 -20.96
N MET A 102 -6.41 -9.58 -21.15
CA MET A 102 -7.81 -9.64 -21.59
C MET A 102 -7.96 -9.72 -23.11
N ALA A 103 -6.97 -9.23 -23.86
CA ALA A 103 -6.98 -9.24 -25.32
C ALA A 103 -6.67 -10.62 -25.95
N TYR A 104 -6.31 -11.61 -25.12
CA TYR A 104 -6.09 -13.02 -25.47
C TYR A 104 -7.13 -13.89 -24.78
#